data_AF-A0A2I0L3S3-F1
#
_entry.id   AF-A0A2I0L3S3-F1
#
_cell.length_a   1.000
_cell.length_b   1.000
_cell.length_c   1.000
_cell.angle_alpha   90.00
_cell.angle_beta   90.00
_cell.angle_gamma   90.00
#
_symmetry.space_group_name_H-M   'P 1'
#
loop_
_entity.id
_entity.type
_entity.pdbx_description
1 polymer ?
#
loop_
_entity_poly.entity_id
_entity_poly.type
_entity_poly.pdbx_seq_one_letter_code
_entity_poly.pdbx_strand_id
1 'polypeptide(L)'
;MIVRTLHWTVPHYWIWGLPFFLFYSTRSSQFLHERPNQSLLRAFLCFLLFPMRRAISKFIESYLLWKLPLEKYGLRPEHPFEEDYASCQMAIMPEEFFPQADQGKIVFKRPSRWWFWKNGVEFEDGTRLKADVVIFATGYDGKKKLRMILPDPFRSLMEFPSGIMPLYRGTIHPLIPNMAFLGYVESVSALHSSELRSKWLARLLGEKFKLPSVEKMLEQTTNEIQIMKRTTRFYKKHCISTFSINHDDEICEEMGWTSWRKKNWVLEAFSPYTSQDYKEEREAEYKKKK
;
A
#
# COMPACT_ATOMS: atom_id res chain seq x y z
N MET A 1 -0.06 22.13 13.86
CA MET A 1 -0.22 21.14 12.77
C MET A 1 -1.60 21.29 12.15
N ILE A 2 -1.67 21.58 10.85
CA ILE A 2 -2.92 21.69 10.10
C ILE A 2 -3.18 20.34 9.41
N VAL A 3 -4.33 19.72 9.65
CA VAL A 3 -4.69 18.41 9.10
C VAL A 3 -6.04 18.49 8.40
N ARG A 4 -6.11 18.02 7.15
CA ARG A 4 -7.37 18.00 6.39
C ARG A 4 -8.03 16.63 6.43
N THR A 5 -7.30 15.63 5.97
CA THR A 5 -7.74 14.23 5.96
C THR A 5 -7.03 13.50 7.09
N LEU A 6 -7.82 12.81 7.92
CA LEU A 6 -7.30 11.99 9.00
C LEU A 6 -7.04 10.59 8.48
N HIS A 7 -5.98 9.95 8.96
CA HIS A 7 -5.67 8.55 8.70
C HIS A 7 -5.39 7.85 10.03
N TRP A 8 -5.65 6.56 10.10
CA TRP A 8 -5.33 5.73 11.23
C TRP A 8 -3.81 5.60 11.36
N THR A 9 -3.34 5.76 12.59
CA THR A 9 -1.93 5.62 12.95
C THR A 9 -1.77 4.52 13.97
N VAL A 10 -0.74 3.70 13.83
CA VAL A 10 -0.45 2.59 14.73
C VAL A 10 0.78 2.93 15.60
N PRO A 11 0.76 2.71 16.92
CA PRO A 11 1.93 2.98 17.76
C PRO A 11 3.03 1.92 17.58
N HIS A 12 2.64 0.68 17.28
CA HIS A 12 3.52 -0.46 17.09
C HIS A 12 2.75 -1.62 16.43
N TYR A 13 3.44 -2.70 16.06
CA TYR A 13 2.88 -3.86 15.36
C TYR A 13 2.19 -4.90 16.26
N TRP A 14 1.48 -4.43 17.29
CA TRP A 14 0.72 -5.29 18.22
C TRP A 14 -0.63 -4.66 18.52
N ILE A 15 -1.70 -5.44 18.40
CA ILE A 15 -3.09 -5.02 18.59
C ILE A 15 -3.72 -5.97 19.60
N TRP A 16 -4.14 -5.47 20.77
CA TRP A 16 -4.73 -6.30 21.84
C TRP A 16 -3.92 -7.56 22.18
N GLY A 17 -2.59 -7.47 22.19
CA GLY A 17 -1.69 -8.60 22.47
C GLY A 17 -1.48 -9.57 21.30
N LEU A 18 -2.11 -9.34 20.15
CA LEU A 18 -1.91 -10.11 18.93
C LEU A 18 -0.93 -9.38 17.99
N PRO A 19 0.00 -10.09 17.34
CA PRO A 19 0.91 -9.47 16.39
C PRO A 19 0.15 -9.04 15.12
N PHE A 20 0.45 -7.84 14.64
CA PHE A 20 -0.30 -7.19 13.56
C PHE A 20 -0.35 -7.99 12.27
N PHE A 21 0.71 -8.76 11.97
CA PHE A 21 0.79 -9.57 10.75
C PHE A 21 -0.38 -10.55 10.59
N LEU A 22 -1.00 -11.00 11.69
CA LEU A 22 -2.13 -11.93 11.66
C LEU A 22 -3.36 -11.36 10.94
N PHE A 23 -3.51 -10.04 10.91
CA PHE A 23 -4.70 -9.38 10.36
C PHE A 23 -4.61 -9.10 8.87
N TYR A 24 -3.40 -8.99 8.30
CA TYR A 24 -3.24 -8.63 6.88
C TYR A 24 -2.01 -9.19 6.15
N SER A 25 -1.09 -9.86 6.85
CA SER A 25 0.20 -10.29 6.29
C SER A 25 0.39 -11.82 6.35
N THR A 26 -0.73 -12.55 6.36
CA THR A 26 -0.78 -14.02 6.25
C THR A 26 -1.65 -14.39 5.06
N ARG A 27 -1.45 -15.58 4.49
CA ARG A 27 -2.29 -16.05 3.37
C ARG A 27 -3.76 -16.15 3.79
N SER A 28 -4.03 -16.56 5.05
CA SER A 28 -5.38 -16.61 5.62
C SER A 28 -6.03 -15.24 5.76
N SER A 29 -5.31 -14.22 6.24
CA SER A 29 -5.88 -12.87 6.35
C SER A 29 -6.19 -12.28 4.99
N GLN A 30 -5.27 -12.41 4.03
CA GLN A 30 -5.49 -11.95 2.65
C GLN A 30 -6.55 -12.76 1.91
N PHE A 31 -6.95 -13.94 2.41
CA PHE A 31 -8.06 -14.70 1.85
C PHE A 31 -9.39 -13.93 1.90
N LEU A 32 -9.55 -13.08 2.91
CA LEU A 32 -10.75 -12.29 3.11
C LEU A 32 -10.90 -11.19 2.05
N HIS A 33 -9.78 -10.75 1.48
CA HIS A 33 -9.74 -9.59 0.60
C HIS A 33 -9.91 -9.99 -0.87
N GLU A 34 -10.58 -9.08 -1.58
CA GLU A 34 -10.74 -9.17 -3.02
C GLU A 34 -9.36 -9.07 -3.69
N ARG A 35 -9.11 -9.89 -4.71
CA ARG A 35 -7.85 -9.88 -5.47
C ARG A 35 -8.12 -10.12 -6.96
N PRO A 36 -7.19 -9.72 -7.85
CA PRO A 36 -7.27 -10.04 -9.27
C PRO A 36 -7.32 -11.55 -9.51
N ASN A 37 -7.82 -11.98 -10.67
CA ASN A 37 -7.85 -13.38 -11.12
C ASN A 37 -8.51 -14.39 -10.15
N GLN A 38 -9.43 -13.93 -9.30
CA GLN A 38 -10.16 -14.82 -8.40
C GLN A 38 -11.31 -15.53 -9.11
N SER A 39 -11.57 -16.78 -8.71
CA SER A 39 -12.71 -17.56 -9.20
C SER A 39 -14.04 -17.02 -8.65
N LEU A 40 -15.16 -17.36 -9.31
CA LEU A 40 -16.50 -16.99 -8.85
C LEU A 40 -16.79 -17.50 -7.44
N LEU A 41 -16.36 -18.74 -7.12
CA LEU A 41 -16.48 -19.30 -5.77
C LEU A 41 -15.75 -18.43 -4.75
N ARG A 42 -14.53 -17.98 -5.07
CA ARG A 42 -13.77 -17.11 -4.17
C ARG A 42 -14.42 -15.74 -4.01
N ALA A 43 -14.91 -15.14 -5.09
CA ALA A 43 -15.64 -13.87 -5.02
C ALA A 43 -16.87 -13.99 -4.11
N PHE A 44 -17.62 -15.09 -4.23
CA PHE A 44 -18.74 -15.41 -3.36
C PHE A 44 -18.32 -15.58 -1.88
N LEU A 45 -17.22 -16.29 -1.63
CA LEU A 45 -16.68 -16.44 -0.26
C LEU A 45 -16.22 -15.09 0.32
N CYS A 46 -15.57 -14.22 -0.46
CA CYS A 46 -15.19 -12.88 -0.01
C CYS A 46 -16.43 -12.05 0.38
N PHE A 47 -17.51 -12.17 -0.40
CA PHE A 47 -18.78 -11.54 -0.09
C PHE A 47 -19.38 -12.07 1.23
N LEU A 48 -19.40 -13.40 1.43
CA LEU A 48 -19.88 -14.01 2.67
C LEU A 48 -19.01 -13.63 3.89
N LEU A 49 -17.71 -13.49 3.72
CA LEU A 49 -16.75 -13.16 4.78
C LEU A 49 -16.58 -11.65 4.99
N PHE A 50 -17.33 -10.82 4.27
CA PHE A 50 -17.30 -9.37 4.42
C PHE A 50 -17.57 -8.87 5.87
N PRO A 51 -18.53 -9.44 6.63
CA PRO A 51 -18.71 -9.06 8.03
C PRO A 51 -17.46 -9.32 8.89
N MET A 52 -16.70 -10.39 8.58
CA MET A 52 -15.45 -10.71 9.29
C MET A 52 -14.37 -9.66 9.03
N ARG A 53 -14.22 -9.17 7.78
CA ARG A 53 -13.30 -8.05 7.46
C ARG A 53 -13.64 -6.81 8.26
N ARG A 54 -14.93 -6.45 8.31
CA ARG A 54 -15.40 -5.32 9.11
C ARG A 54 -15.13 -5.51 10.59
N ALA A 55 -15.33 -6.72 11.12
CA ALA A 55 -15.03 -7.04 12.51
C ALA A 55 -13.54 -6.90 12.83
N ILE A 56 -12.65 -7.37 11.94
CA ILE A 56 -11.19 -7.19 12.07
C ILE A 56 -10.82 -5.70 12.08
N SER A 57 -11.34 -4.91 11.13
CA SER A 57 -11.12 -3.46 11.09
C SER A 57 -11.56 -2.82 12.41
N LYS A 58 -12.77 -3.14 12.90
CA LYS A 58 -13.29 -2.60 14.16
C LYS A 58 -12.52 -3.05 15.40
N PHE A 59 -11.99 -4.27 15.40
CA PHE A 59 -11.11 -4.76 16.46
C PHE A 59 -9.80 -3.97 16.54
N ILE A 60 -9.21 -3.62 15.40
CA ILE A 60 -8.03 -2.77 15.33
C ILE A 60 -8.39 -1.33 15.74
N GLU A 61 -9.48 -0.77 15.21
CA GLU A 61 -9.94 0.58 15.55
C GLU A 61 -10.20 0.73 17.06
N SER A 62 -10.79 -0.29 17.71
CA SER A 62 -11.03 -0.26 19.16
C SER A 62 -9.73 -0.21 19.96
N TYR A 63 -8.71 -0.97 19.54
CA TYR A 63 -7.39 -0.90 20.15
C TYR A 63 -6.77 0.48 20.00
N LEU A 64 -6.83 1.06 18.80
CA LEU A 64 -6.23 2.36 18.52
C LEU A 64 -6.91 3.48 19.28
N LEU A 65 -8.24 3.45 19.41
CA LEU A 65 -8.99 4.42 20.21
C LEU A 65 -8.76 4.26 21.71
N TRP A 66 -8.55 3.02 22.18
CA TRP A 66 -8.19 2.77 23.58
C TRP A 66 -6.76 3.22 23.90
N LYS A 67 -5.81 2.96 22.99
CA LYS A 67 -4.38 3.19 23.20
C LYS A 67 -3.96 4.64 22.95
N LEU A 68 -4.56 5.31 21.96
CA LEU A 68 -4.17 6.65 21.52
C LEU A 68 -5.27 7.67 21.82
N PRO A 69 -4.92 8.90 22.24
CA PRO A 69 -5.89 9.95 22.55
C PRO A 69 -6.46 10.62 21.29
N LEU A 70 -6.86 9.84 20.27
CA LEU A 70 -7.34 10.35 18.99
C LEU A 70 -8.60 11.20 19.15
N GLU A 71 -9.52 10.81 20.01
CA GLU A 71 -10.76 11.56 20.26
C GLU A 71 -10.50 12.88 20.98
N LYS A 72 -9.61 12.87 21.99
CA LYS A 72 -9.18 14.08 22.70
C LYS A 72 -8.70 15.18 21.74
N TYR A 73 -7.99 14.81 20.69
CA TYR A 73 -7.43 15.74 19.71
C TYR A 73 -8.27 15.90 18.44
N GLY A 74 -9.44 15.26 18.34
CA GLY A 74 -10.27 15.28 17.14
C GLY A 74 -9.57 14.68 15.91
N LEU A 75 -8.69 13.69 16.13
CA LEU A 75 -7.89 12.99 15.12
C LEU A 75 -8.45 11.60 14.76
N ARG A 76 -9.63 11.23 15.27
CA ARG A 76 -10.31 9.98 14.90
C ARG A 76 -10.77 10.03 13.43
N PRO A 77 -10.27 9.13 12.56
CA PRO A 77 -10.76 9.04 11.18
C PRO A 77 -12.22 8.56 11.13
N GLU A 78 -12.94 8.99 10.08
CA GLU A 78 -14.35 8.65 9.85
C GLU A 78 -14.55 7.38 9.01
N HIS A 79 -13.47 6.84 8.44
CA HIS A 79 -13.46 5.62 7.65
C HIS A 79 -12.88 4.42 8.42
N PRO A 80 -13.17 3.18 7.98
CA PRO A 80 -12.61 1.99 8.59
C PRO A 80 -11.09 1.90 8.44
N PHE A 81 -10.40 1.31 9.42
CA PHE A 81 -8.95 1.07 9.37
C PHE A 81 -8.50 0.38 8.07
N GLU A 82 -9.31 -0.54 7.57
CA GLU A 82 -9.06 -1.25 6.32
C GLU A 82 -8.80 -0.32 5.12
N GLU A 83 -9.48 0.82 5.01
CA GLU A 83 -9.30 1.73 3.87
C GLU A 83 -7.87 2.33 3.85
N ASP A 84 -7.28 2.57 5.02
CA ASP A 84 -5.91 3.08 5.16
C ASP A 84 -4.87 1.98 4.93
N TYR A 85 -5.15 0.77 5.41
CA TYR A 85 -4.30 -0.35 5.11
C TYR A 85 -4.26 -0.62 3.60
N ALA A 86 -5.43 -0.69 2.95
CA ALA A 86 -5.58 -0.95 1.52
C ALA A 86 -4.98 0.13 0.60
N SER A 87 -4.82 1.35 1.11
CA SER A 87 -4.22 2.48 0.39
C SER A 87 -2.80 2.81 0.81
N CYS A 88 -2.18 1.95 1.64
CA CYS A 88 -0.84 2.17 2.19
C CYS A 88 -0.71 3.53 2.91
N GLN A 89 -1.81 4.08 3.45
CA GLN A 89 -1.83 5.35 4.19
C GLN A 89 -1.65 5.18 5.71
N MET A 90 -1.70 3.95 6.21
CA MET A 90 -1.39 3.66 7.61
C MET A 90 0.05 4.08 7.93
N ALA A 91 0.21 4.91 8.96
CA ALA A 91 1.51 5.37 9.44
C ALA A 91 1.82 4.87 10.85
N ILE A 92 3.11 4.71 11.15
CA ILE A 92 3.58 4.45 12.51
C ILE A 92 3.68 5.79 13.24
N MET A 93 3.05 5.88 14.41
CA MET A 93 3.10 7.06 15.26
C MET A 93 4.40 7.08 16.08
N PRO A 94 5.18 8.18 16.05
CA PRO A 94 6.31 8.35 16.96
C PRO A 94 5.85 8.36 18.42
N GLU A 95 6.61 7.73 19.32
CA GLU A 95 6.24 7.57 20.73
C GLU A 95 5.97 8.92 21.43
N GLU A 96 6.79 9.93 21.14
CA GLU A 96 6.69 11.26 21.74
C GLU A 96 5.60 12.16 21.14
N PHE A 97 4.90 11.73 20.09
CA PHE A 97 3.97 12.62 19.38
C PHE A 97 2.85 13.18 20.27
N PHE A 98 2.13 12.30 20.98
CA PHE A 98 1.06 12.72 21.89
C PHE A 98 1.57 13.36 23.19
N PRO A 99 2.66 12.88 23.83
CA PRO A 99 3.29 13.61 24.93
C PRO A 99 3.65 15.07 24.60
N GLN A 100 4.16 15.36 23.40
CA GLN A 100 4.41 16.75 22.99
C GLN A 100 3.10 17.53 22.73
N ALA A 101 2.03 16.87 22.29
CA ALA A 101 0.72 17.49 22.17
C ALA A 101 0.08 17.79 23.55
N ASP A 102 0.28 16.91 24.55
CA ASP A 102 -0.17 17.11 25.93
C ASP A 102 0.51 18.33 26.57
N GLN A 103 1.78 18.57 26.23
CA GLN A 103 2.55 19.74 26.63
C GLN A 103 2.17 21.03 25.86
N GLY A 104 1.23 20.95 24.91
CA GLY A 104 0.81 22.09 24.10
C GLY A 104 1.81 22.50 23.01
N LYS A 105 2.89 21.75 22.80
CA LYS A 105 3.89 22.02 21.74
C LYS A 105 3.37 21.66 20.35
N ILE A 106 2.43 20.71 20.26
CA ILE A 106 1.72 20.38 19.03
C ILE A 106 0.25 20.74 19.21
N VAL A 107 -0.19 21.78 18.50
CA VAL A 107 -1.60 22.18 18.44
C VAL A 107 -2.19 21.75 17.11
N PHE A 108 -3.28 20.98 17.15
CA PHE A 108 -3.98 20.52 15.96
C PHE A 108 -5.05 21.52 15.51
N LYS A 109 -5.13 21.76 14.20
CA LYS A 109 -6.19 22.56 13.57
C LYS A 109 -6.70 21.82 12.33
N ARG A 110 -8.02 21.80 12.13
CA ARG A 110 -8.67 21.13 11.00
C ARG A 110 -9.58 22.11 10.22
N PRO A 111 -9.03 23.18 9.62
CA PRO A 111 -9.80 24.13 8.83
C PRO A 111 -10.19 23.53 7.47
N SER A 112 -11.34 23.91 6.91
CA SER A 112 -11.70 23.51 5.54
C SER A 112 -10.88 24.32 4.52
N ARG A 113 -10.73 25.63 4.77
CA ARG A 113 -9.93 26.56 3.96
C ARG A 113 -9.04 27.45 4.82
N TRP A 114 -7.91 27.85 4.24
CA TRP A 114 -6.94 28.74 4.85
C TRP A 114 -6.11 29.43 3.76
N TRP A 115 -5.53 30.58 4.09
CA TRP A 115 -4.64 31.34 3.21
C TRP A 115 -3.50 31.96 4.03
N PHE A 116 -2.45 32.41 3.33
CA PHE A 116 -1.37 33.15 3.96
C PHE A 116 -1.75 34.60 4.19
N TRP A 117 -1.26 35.16 5.30
CA TRP A 117 -1.20 36.59 5.53
C TRP A 117 0.23 36.96 5.93
N LYS A 118 0.51 38.27 6.06
CA LYS A 118 1.87 38.78 6.27
C LYS A 118 2.65 38.09 7.40
N ASN A 119 1.97 37.65 8.47
CA ASN A 119 2.62 37.07 9.65
C ASN A 119 2.26 35.59 9.90
N GLY A 120 1.70 34.88 8.92
CA GLY A 120 1.40 33.45 9.08
C GLY A 120 0.20 32.99 8.26
N VAL A 121 -0.73 32.27 8.92
CA VAL A 121 -1.91 31.65 8.29
C VAL A 121 -3.19 32.23 8.88
N GLU A 122 -4.18 32.48 8.02
CA GLU A 122 -5.55 32.84 8.39
C GLU A 122 -6.51 31.75 7.93
N PHE A 123 -7.48 31.43 8.77
CA PHE A 123 -8.47 30.39 8.54
C PHE A 123 -9.80 31.00 8.10
N GLU A 124 -10.66 30.17 7.52
CA GLU A 124 -11.97 30.62 7.02
C GLU A 124 -12.91 31.21 8.09
N ASP A 125 -12.71 30.86 9.37
CA ASP A 125 -13.44 31.40 10.51
C ASP A 125 -12.91 32.76 11.00
N GLY A 126 -11.93 33.34 10.27
CA GLY A 126 -11.27 34.60 10.62
C GLY A 126 -10.19 34.47 11.70
N THR A 127 -9.97 33.27 12.25
CA THR A 127 -8.89 33.08 13.23
C THR A 127 -7.52 33.10 12.54
N ARG A 128 -6.53 33.68 13.22
CA ARG A 128 -5.17 33.83 12.70
C ARG A 128 -4.17 33.06 13.55
N LEU A 129 -3.29 32.33 12.88
CA LEU A 129 -2.13 31.68 13.47
C LEU A 129 -0.87 32.39 12.99
N LYS A 130 -0.13 32.99 13.92
CA LYS A 130 1.21 33.51 13.61
C LYS A 130 2.17 32.35 13.40
N ALA A 131 3.02 32.44 12.38
CA ALA A 131 4.01 31.42 12.08
C ALA A 131 5.22 32.04 11.37
N ASP A 132 6.43 31.78 11.88
CA ASP A 132 7.67 32.20 11.25
C ASP A 132 8.06 31.27 10.08
N VAL A 133 7.70 29.99 10.19
CA VAL A 133 7.99 28.95 9.18
C VAL A 133 6.74 28.11 8.92
N VAL A 134 6.47 27.83 7.64
CA VAL A 134 5.42 26.89 7.23
C VAL A 134 6.04 25.75 6.42
N ILE A 135 5.88 24.53 6.94
CA ILE A 135 6.41 23.30 6.32
C ILE A 135 5.25 22.55 5.65
N PHE A 136 5.36 22.35 4.34
CA PHE A 136 4.40 21.55 3.56
C PHE A 136 4.77 20.07 3.58
N ALA A 137 4.28 19.34 4.60
CA ALA A 137 4.38 17.88 4.68
C ALA A 137 3.27 17.17 3.87
N THR A 138 3.01 17.63 2.63
CA THR A 138 1.86 17.20 1.79
C THR A 138 2.17 16.04 0.84
N GLY A 139 3.29 15.35 1.04
CA GLY A 139 3.74 14.26 0.18
C GLY A 139 4.38 14.70 -1.14
N TYR A 140 4.46 13.77 -2.09
CA TYR A 140 5.14 13.95 -3.38
C TYR A 140 4.24 13.58 -4.56
N ASP A 141 4.42 14.26 -5.69
CA ASP A 141 3.79 13.91 -6.97
C ASP A 141 4.77 13.15 -7.86
N GLY A 142 4.70 11.81 -7.79
CA GLY A 142 5.53 10.93 -8.63
C GLY A 142 5.22 11.05 -10.12
N LYS A 143 3.96 11.29 -10.50
CA LYS A 143 3.54 11.38 -11.90
C LYS A 143 4.12 12.61 -12.57
N LYS A 144 4.10 13.76 -11.88
CA LYS A 144 4.72 14.99 -12.39
C LYS A 144 6.21 14.77 -12.68
N LYS A 145 6.93 14.09 -11.79
CA LYS A 145 8.34 13.75 -12.01
C LYS A 145 8.53 12.83 -13.23
N LEU A 146 7.75 11.76 -13.35
CA LEU A 146 7.84 10.86 -14.51
C LEU A 146 7.56 11.58 -15.83
N ARG A 147 6.56 12.48 -15.87
CA ARG A 147 6.26 13.29 -17.06
C ARG A 147 7.41 14.19 -17.50
N MET A 148 8.18 14.72 -16.56
CA MET A 148 9.34 15.56 -16.86
C MET A 148 10.49 14.77 -17.48
N ILE A 149 10.59 13.47 -17.17
CA ILE A 149 11.69 12.61 -17.62
C ILE A 149 11.32 11.88 -18.93
N LEU A 150 10.05 11.48 -19.09
CA LEU A 150 9.62 10.71 -20.26
C LEU A 150 9.44 11.61 -21.49
N PRO A 151 9.91 11.18 -22.67
CA PRO A 151 9.67 11.86 -23.93
C PRO A 151 8.26 11.59 -24.45
N ASP A 152 7.81 12.41 -25.40
CA ASP A 152 6.62 12.12 -26.20
C ASP A 152 6.92 10.94 -27.16
N PRO A 153 5.95 10.05 -27.45
CA PRO A 153 4.55 10.09 -27.01
C PRO A 153 4.30 9.47 -25.62
N PHE A 154 5.30 8.86 -24.97
CA PHE A 154 5.09 8.10 -23.73
C PHE A 154 4.69 8.96 -22.53
N ARG A 155 5.04 10.25 -22.54
CA ARG A 155 4.62 11.20 -21.51
C ARG A 155 3.11 11.25 -21.32
N SER A 156 2.31 11.20 -22.39
CA SER A 156 0.85 11.27 -22.31
C SER A 156 0.26 10.01 -21.68
N LEU A 157 0.95 8.86 -21.77
CA LEU A 157 0.53 7.60 -21.17
C LEU A 157 0.64 7.60 -19.64
N MET A 158 1.32 8.58 -19.03
CA MET A 158 1.32 8.77 -17.57
C MET A 158 -0.01 9.32 -17.04
N GLU A 159 -0.84 9.90 -17.92
CA GLU A 159 -2.15 10.47 -17.59
C GLU A 159 -3.25 9.45 -17.89
N PHE A 160 -3.43 8.51 -16.96
CA PHE A 160 -4.54 7.57 -17.07
C PHE A 160 -5.84 8.18 -16.52
N PRO A 161 -7.00 7.99 -17.18
CA PRO A 161 -8.29 8.52 -16.71
C PRO A 161 -8.66 8.10 -15.28
N SER A 162 -8.18 6.93 -14.86
CA SER A 162 -8.37 6.42 -13.49
C SER A 162 -7.58 7.20 -12.42
N GLY A 163 -6.62 8.01 -12.82
CA GLY A 163 -5.62 8.59 -11.92
C GLY A 163 -4.61 7.55 -11.40
N ILE A 164 -4.52 6.36 -11.98
CA ILE A 164 -3.58 5.31 -11.57
C ILE A 164 -2.87 4.81 -12.82
N MET A 165 -1.54 4.76 -12.77
CA MET A 165 -0.75 4.23 -13.89
C MET A 165 -0.90 2.70 -13.95
N PRO A 166 -1.29 2.13 -15.11
CA PRO A 166 -1.44 0.68 -15.26
C PRO A 166 -0.07 0.03 -15.36
N LEU A 167 0.37 -0.59 -14.28
CA LEU A 167 1.62 -1.33 -14.24
C LEU A 167 1.33 -2.81 -14.00
N TYR A 168 1.51 -3.62 -15.04
CA TYR A 168 1.43 -5.07 -14.95
C TYR A 168 2.52 -5.59 -14.02
N ARG A 169 2.14 -6.41 -13.02
CA ARG A 169 3.00 -6.84 -11.90
C ARG A 169 3.66 -5.68 -11.15
N GLY A 170 3.01 -4.51 -11.18
CA GLY A 170 3.56 -3.26 -10.65
C GLY A 170 4.88 -2.82 -11.29
N THR A 171 5.20 -3.33 -12.48
CA THR A 171 6.50 -3.17 -13.13
C THR A 171 6.41 -2.70 -14.58
N ILE A 172 5.62 -3.36 -15.43
CA ILE A 172 5.60 -3.08 -16.89
C ILE A 172 4.39 -2.24 -17.26
N HIS A 173 4.61 -1.14 -17.97
CA HIS A 173 3.52 -0.39 -18.59
C HIS A 173 3.14 -1.04 -19.94
N PRO A 174 1.90 -1.52 -20.14
CA PRO A 174 1.55 -2.33 -21.33
C PRO A 174 1.77 -1.63 -22.68
N LEU A 175 1.74 -0.29 -22.68
CA LEU A 175 1.85 0.55 -23.89
C LEU A 175 3.21 1.25 -24.05
N ILE A 176 4.16 1.04 -23.12
CA ILE A 176 5.51 1.63 -23.24
C ILE A 176 6.50 0.48 -23.45
N PRO A 177 7.08 0.35 -24.65
CA PRO A 177 8.03 -0.72 -24.95
C PRO A 177 9.36 -0.48 -24.21
N ASN A 178 10.04 -1.58 -23.88
CA ASN A 178 11.42 -1.58 -23.36
C ASN A 178 11.66 -0.70 -22.12
N MET A 179 10.63 -0.54 -21.28
CA MET A 179 10.70 0.25 -20.05
C MET A 179 10.03 -0.50 -18.90
N ALA A 180 10.67 -0.45 -17.73
CA ALA A 180 10.16 -1.01 -16.49
C ALA A 180 10.20 0.04 -15.37
N PHE A 181 9.21 -0.02 -14.49
CA PHE A 181 9.04 0.86 -13.35
C PHE A 181 9.20 0.04 -12.07
N LEU A 182 10.33 0.20 -11.37
CA LEU A 182 10.56 -0.47 -10.09
C LEU A 182 10.28 0.49 -8.94
N GLY A 183 9.49 0.03 -7.96
CA GLY A 183 9.17 0.81 -6.76
C GLY A 183 8.04 1.84 -6.92
N TYR A 184 7.32 1.85 -8.05
CA TYR A 184 6.21 2.79 -8.24
C TYR A 184 4.90 2.34 -7.57
N VAL A 185 4.61 1.03 -7.54
CA VAL A 185 3.45 0.47 -6.83
C VAL A 185 3.80 0.21 -5.37
N GLU A 186 3.01 0.81 -4.48
CA GLU A 186 3.17 0.69 -3.03
C GLU A 186 2.72 -0.69 -2.53
N SER A 187 3.36 -1.16 -1.47
CA SER A 187 3.01 -2.38 -0.77
C SER A 187 3.39 -2.24 0.71
N VAL A 188 3.14 -3.26 1.52
CA VAL A 188 3.53 -3.29 2.94
C VAL A 188 5.05 -3.11 3.12
N SER A 189 5.85 -3.59 2.16
CA SER A 189 7.31 -3.45 2.17
C SER A 189 7.85 -3.14 0.79
N ALA A 190 8.26 -1.89 0.59
CA ALA A 190 8.84 -1.41 -0.67
C ALA A 190 10.13 -2.17 -1.03
N LEU A 191 10.97 -2.51 -0.04
CA LEU A 191 12.22 -3.23 -0.27
C LEU A 191 11.96 -4.67 -0.77
N HIS A 192 11.12 -5.42 -0.05
CA HIS A 192 10.77 -6.79 -0.42
C HIS A 192 10.14 -6.87 -1.81
N SER A 193 9.10 -6.05 -2.05
CA SER A 193 8.41 -6.03 -3.35
C SER A 193 9.32 -5.58 -4.50
N SER A 194 10.24 -4.63 -4.26
CA SER A 194 11.20 -4.20 -5.28
C SER A 194 12.26 -5.26 -5.57
N GLU A 195 12.73 -6.01 -4.56
CA GLU A 195 13.65 -7.12 -4.75
C GLU A 195 13.02 -8.21 -5.63
N LEU A 196 11.80 -8.64 -5.30
CA LEU A 196 11.11 -9.69 -6.04
C LEU A 196 10.83 -9.25 -7.50
N ARG A 197 10.35 -8.02 -7.69
CA ARG A 197 10.14 -7.43 -9.03
C ARG A 197 11.44 -7.29 -9.82
N SER A 198 12.57 -7.02 -9.17
CA SER A 198 13.88 -6.98 -9.81
C SER A 198 14.32 -8.36 -10.30
N LYS A 199 14.09 -9.42 -9.51
CA LYS A 199 14.35 -10.81 -9.93
C LYS A 199 13.46 -11.22 -11.11
N TRP A 200 12.17 -10.85 -11.06
CA TRP A 200 11.22 -11.08 -12.15
C TRP A 200 11.63 -10.36 -13.43
N LEU A 201 11.99 -9.08 -13.33
CA LEU A 201 12.47 -8.29 -14.47
C LEU A 201 13.77 -8.87 -15.05
N ALA A 202 14.73 -9.28 -14.23
CA ALA A 202 15.97 -9.89 -14.70
C ALA A 202 15.70 -11.20 -15.46
N ARG A 203 14.75 -12.02 -15.01
CA ARG A 203 14.32 -13.23 -15.72
C ARG A 203 13.57 -12.92 -17.02
N LEU A 204 12.77 -11.87 -17.04
CA LEU A 204 12.11 -11.39 -18.27
C LEU A 204 13.15 -10.96 -19.32
N LEU A 205 14.12 -10.14 -18.91
CA LEU A 205 15.22 -9.68 -19.78
C LEU A 205 16.12 -10.82 -20.24
N GLY A 206 16.29 -11.86 -19.42
CA GLY A 206 16.99 -13.09 -19.76
C GLY A 206 16.14 -14.11 -20.53
N GLU A 207 14.98 -13.68 -21.07
CA GLU A 207 14.04 -14.46 -21.88
C GLU A 207 13.59 -15.78 -21.25
N LYS A 208 13.55 -15.85 -19.91
CA LYS A 208 13.12 -17.06 -19.18
C LYS A 208 11.61 -17.29 -19.24
N PHE A 209 10.87 -16.22 -19.49
CA PHE A 209 9.43 -16.24 -19.77
C PHE A 209 9.09 -15.05 -20.68
N LYS A 210 7.87 -15.03 -21.22
CA LYS A 210 7.36 -13.93 -22.04
C LYS A 210 6.18 -13.27 -21.34
N LEU A 211 6.05 -11.96 -21.52
CA LEU A 211 4.85 -11.24 -21.09
C LEU A 211 3.62 -11.74 -21.86
N PRO A 212 2.43 -11.67 -21.25
CA PRO A 212 1.19 -11.89 -21.99
C PRO A 212 0.94 -10.73 -22.97
N SER A 213 -0.12 -10.85 -23.77
CA SER A 213 -0.50 -9.79 -24.72
C SER A 213 -0.84 -8.48 -24.00
N VAL A 214 -0.75 -7.37 -24.72
CA VAL A 214 -1.05 -6.03 -24.20
C VAL A 214 -2.48 -5.97 -23.64
N GLU A 215 -3.43 -6.61 -24.32
CA GLU A 215 -4.84 -6.66 -23.91
C GLU A 215 -4.99 -7.33 -22.55
N LYS A 216 -4.33 -8.47 -22.33
CA LYS A 216 -4.37 -9.19 -21.05
C LYS A 216 -3.72 -8.38 -19.92
N MET A 217 -2.61 -7.69 -20.20
CA MET A 217 -1.99 -6.82 -19.21
C MET A 217 -2.89 -5.62 -18.84
N LEU A 218 -3.58 -5.03 -19.82
CA LEU A 218 -4.54 -3.95 -19.59
C LEU A 218 -5.78 -4.43 -18.83
N GLU A 219 -6.30 -5.62 -19.14
CA GLU A 219 -7.41 -6.23 -18.42
C GLU A 219 -7.04 -6.45 -16.94
N GLN A 220 -5.88 -7.06 -16.68
CA GLN A 220 -5.36 -7.29 -15.33
C GLN A 220 -5.25 -5.99 -14.53
N THR A 221 -4.55 -4.99 -15.09
CA THR A 221 -4.32 -3.71 -14.41
C THR A 221 -5.62 -2.92 -14.21
N THR A 222 -6.57 -3.03 -15.13
CA THR A 222 -7.90 -2.45 -14.97
C THR A 222 -8.64 -3.10 -13.81
N ASN A 223 -8.59 -4.44 -13.70
CA ASN A 223 -9.22 -5.16 -12.59
C ASN A 223 -8.60 -4.77 -11.24
N GLU A 224 -7.27 -4.71 -11.14
CA GLU A 224 -6.54 -4.21 -9.96
C GLU A 224 -7.02 -2.81 -9.54
N ILE A 225 -7.14 -1.89 -10.51
CA ILE A 225 -7.63 -0.52 -10.28
C ILE A 225 -9.08 -0.53 -9.76
N GLN A 226 -9.96 -1.38 -10.30
CA GLN A 226 -11.35 -1.45 -9.85
C GLN A 226 -11.47 -2.02 -8.44
N ILE A 227 -10.69 -3.06 -8.12
CA ILE A 227 -10.61 -3.62 -6.76
C ILE A 227 -10.17 -2.54 -5.77
N MET A 228 -9.15 -1.76 -6.11
CA MET A 228 -8.68 -0.68 -5.23
C MET A 228 -9.74 0.40 -5.03
N LYS A 229 -10.44 0.83 -6.09
CA LYS A 229 -11.54 1.80 -6.00
C LYS A 229 -12.72 1.31 -5.15
N ARG A 230 -13.00 0.00 -5.15
CA ARG A 230 -14.02 -0.61 -4.28
C ARG A 230 -13.57 -0.70 -2.82
N THR A 231 -12.27 -0.85 -2.59
CA THR A 231 -11.72 -1.12 -1.25
C THR A 231 -11.44 0.15 -0.45
N THR A 232 -11.05 1.25 -1.10
CA THR A 232 -10.64 2.48 -0.41
C THR A 232 -10.96 3.73 -1.21
N ARG A 233 -11.36 4.80 -0.52
CA ARG A 233 -11.49 6.14 -1.09
C ARG A 233 -10.15 6.79 -1.46
N PHE A 234 -9.03 6.27 -0.95
CA PHE A 234 -7.69 6.81 -1.15
C PHE A 234 -6.94 6.14 -2.32
N TYR A 235 -7.66 5.81 -3.39
CA TYR A 235 -7.15 5.07 -4.55
C TYR A 235 -6.22 5.88 -5.47
N LYS A 236 -5.86 7.13 -5.14
CA LYS A 236 -5.00 7.97 -6.01
C LYS A 236 -3.57 7.43 -6.15
N LYS A 237 -3.14 6.56 -5.23
CA LYS A 237 -1.87 5.84 -5.27
C LYS A 237 -2.15 4.35 -5.40
N HIS A 238 -1.42 3.67 -6.28
CA HIS A 238 -1.57 2.23 -6.45
C HIS A 238 -0.91 1.50 -5.27
N CYS A 239 -1.71 0.80 -4.47
CA CYS A 239 -1.26 -0.02 -3.36
C CYS A 239 -1.87 -1.43 -3.46
N ILE A 240 -1.06 -2.45 -3.21
CA ILE A 240 -1.47 -3.87 -3.27
C ILE A 240 -1.44 -4.55 -1.89
N SER A 241 -1.45 -3.79 -0.80
CA SER A 241 -1.20 -4.30 0.56
C SER A 241 -2.16 -5.42 1.00
N THR A 242 -3.43 -5.37 0.58
CA THR A 242 -4.49 -6.34 0.95
C THR A 242 -4.37 -7.68 0.23
N PHE A 243 -3.65 -7.74 -0.89
CA PHE A 243 -3.46 -8.97 -1.68
C PHE A 243 -2.00 -9.16 -2.11
N SER A 244 -1.06 -8.57 -1.38
CA SER A 244 0.37 -8.57 -1.69
C SER A 244 0.97 -9.98 -1.83
N ILE A 245 0.51 -10.95 -1.04
CA ILE A 245 0.97 -12.35 -1.14
C ILE A 245 0.52 -12.95 -2.47
N ASN A 246 -0.73 -12.71 -2.89
CA ASN A 246 -1.19 -13.18 -4.20
C ASN A 246 -0.41 -12.53 -5.35
N HIS A 247 -0.14 -11.23 -5.23
CA HIS A 247 0.64 -10.54 -6.25
C HIS A 247 2.05 -11.11 -6.37
N ASP A 248 2.68 -11.40 -5.23
CA ASP A 248 3.98 -12.07 -5.19
C ASP A 248 3.88 -13.51 -5.74
N ASP A 249 2.82 -14.27 -5.44
CA ASP A 249 2.57 -15.60 -5.99
C ASP A 249 2.53 -15.58 -7.53
N GLU A 250 1.78 -14.65 -8.13
CA GLU A 250 1.67 -14.52 -9.58
C GLU A 250 3.04 -14.19 -10.22
N ILE A 251 3.81 -13.30 -9.59
CA ILE A 251 5.19 -12.98 -10.01
C ILE A 251 6.07 -14.23 -9.94
N CYS A 252 5.90 -15.03 -8.89
CA CYS A 252 6.66 -16.25 -8.69
C CYS A 252 6.34 -17.32 -9.72
N GLU A 253 5.06 -17.55 -9.99
CA GLU A 253 4.59 -18.54 -10.97
C GLU A 253 5.09 -18.19 -12.39
N GLU A 254 5.09 -16.90 -12.76
CA GLU A 254 5.67 -16.45 -14.04
C GLU A 254 7.18 -16.67 -14.14
N MET A 255 7.91 -16.60 -13.04
CA MET A 255 9.33 -16.97 -12.99
C MET A 255 9.56 -18.48 -13.00
N GLY A 256 8.51 -19.30 -13.01
CA GLY A 256 8.58 -20.76 -12.87
C GLY A 256 8.85 -21.22 -11.43
N TRP A 257 8.59 -20.37 -10.43
CA TRP A 257 8.73 -20.71 -9.02
C TRP A 257 7.38 -21.17 -8.44
N THR A 258 7.44 -22.02 -7.41
CA THR A 258 6.27 -22.35 -6.59
C THR A 258 5.73 -21.11 -5.88
N SER A 259 4.40 -20.93 -5.86
CA SER A 259 3.73 -19.92 -5.02
C SER A 259 3.75 -20.28 -3.54
N TRP A 260 3.92 -21.56 -3.20
CA TRP A 260 4.09 -22.01 -1.82
C TRP A 260 5.55 -21.83 -1.40
N ARG A 261 5.76 -21.10 -0.30
CA ARG A 261 7.06 -20.67 0.22
C ARG A 261 7.40 -21.21 1.60
N LYS A 262 6.43 -21.78 2.30
CA LYS A 262 6.59 -22.34 3.65
C LYS A 262 6.62 -23.87 3.59
N LYS A 263 7.20 -24.46 4.63
CA LYS A 263 7.45 -25.92 4.71
C LYS A 263 6.18 -26.77 4.80
N ASN A 264 5.06 -26.20 5.25
CA ASN A 264 3.80 -26.92 5.40
C ASN A 264 2.61 -25.96 5.27
N TRP A 265 1.41 -26.54 5.12
CA TRP A 265 0.17 -25.79 4.88
C TRP A 265 -0.26 -24.90 6.06
N VAL A 266 0.09 -25.25 7.30
CA VAL A 266 -0.25 -24.43 8.49
C VAL A 266 0.59 -23.15 8.49
N LEU A 267 1.89 -23.28 8.26
CA LEU A 267 2.78 -22.13 8.14
C LEU A 267 2.42 -21.28 6.92
N GLU A 268 2.08 -21.91 5.80
CA GLU A 268 1.56 -21.23 4.61
C GLU A 268 0.37 -20.33 4.93
N ALA A 269 -0.59 -20.88 5.66
CA ALA A 269 -1.83 -20.20 5.99
C ALA A 269 -1.62 -19.06 7.01
N PHE A 270 -0.88 -19.33 8.09
CA PHE A 270 -0.91 -18.49 9.30
C PHE A 270 0.41 -17.81 9.67
N SER A 271 1.53 -18.12 9.01
CA SER A 271 2.80 -17.43 9.26
C SER A 271 2.95 -16.20 8.35
N PRO A 272 3.70 -15.17 8.79
CA PRO A 272 3.93 -13.99 7.97
C PRO A 272 4.83 -14.32 6.79
N TYR A 273 4.55 -13.69 5.66
CA TYR A 273 5.42 -13.71 4.49
C TYR A 273 6.51 -12.64 4.62
N THR A 274 7.76 -13.05 4.45
CA THR A 274 8.95 -12.22 4.63
C THR A 274 9.90 -12.36 3.44
N SER A 275 10.85 -11.45 3.31
CA SER A 275 11.86 -11.53 2.23
C SER A 275 12.71 -12.81 2.28
N GLN A 276 12.86 -13.43 3.46
CA GLN A 276 13.59 -14.69 3.61
C GLN A 276 12.94 -15.85 2.86
N ASP A 277 11.62 -15.80 2.68
CA ASP A 277 10.83 -16.84 1.99
C ASP A 277 11.07 -16.85 0.47
N TYR A 278 11.72 -15.81 -0.07
CA TYR A 278 12.02 -15.63 -1.49
C TYR A 278 13.52 -15.64 -1.80
N LYS A 279 14.33 -16.16 -0.86
CA LYS A 279 15.74 -16.43 -1.10
C LYS A 279 15.85 -17.54 -2.14
N GLU A 280 16.67 -17.30 -3.17
CA GLU A 280 16.97 -18.35 -4.14
C GLU A 280 17.87 -19.39 -3.48
N GLU A 281 17.64 -20.68 -3.73
CA GLU A 281 18.48 -21.79 -3.26
C GLU A 281 19.88 -21.82 -3.92
N ARG A 282 20.41 -20.68 -4.39
CA ARG A 282 21.73 -20.58 -5.04
C ARG A 282 22.90 -20.95 -4.12
N GLU A 283 22.70 -21.07 -2.81
CA GLU A 283 23.74 -21.55 -1.90
C GLU A 283 24.13 -23.02 -2.14
N ALA A 284 23.29 -23.82 -2.80
CA ALA A 284 23.61 -25.21 -3.12
C ALA A 284 24.47 -25.37 -4.40
N GLU A 285 24.35 -24.47 -5.37
CA GLU A 285 25.14 -24.54 -6.62
C GLU A 285 26.54 -23.95 -6.48
N TYR A 286 26.72 -22.89 -5.68
CA TYR A 286 28.05 -22.32 -5.44
C TYR A 286 28.95 -23.24 -4.59
N LYS A 287 28.36 -24.05 -3.70
CA LYS A 287 29.10 -25.06 -2.92
C LYS A 287 29.47 -26.32 -3.70
N LYS A 288 28.89 -26.54 -4.90
CA LYS A 288 29.27 -27.64 -5.80
C LYS A 288 30.34 -27.24 -6.83
N LYS A 289 30.71 -25.96 -6.90
CA LYS A 289 31.75 -25.42 -7.82
C LYS A 289 33.02 -24.95 -7.09
N LYS A 290 33.20 -25.33 -5.83
CA LYS A 290 34.45 -25.22 -5.06
C LYS A 290 34.83 -26.61 -4.59
#